data_AF-X1NEJ1-F1
#
_entry.id   AF-X1NEJ1-F1
#
_cell.length_a   1.000
_cell.length_b   1.000
_cell.length_c   1.000
_cell.angle_alpha   90.00
_cell.angle_beta   90.00
_cell.angle_gamma   90.00
#
_symmetry.space_group_name_H-M   'P 1'
#
loop_
_entity.id
_entity.type
_entity.pdbx_description
1 polymer ?
#
loop_
_entity_poly.entity_id
_entity_poly.type
_entity_poly.pdbx_seq_one_letter_code
_entity_poly.pdbx_strand_id
1 'polypeptide(L)'
;ESPRFLSVIGMVAAGSISECELEPGTAIRIMTGAPVPKGADSVVRFEDTDELLRRGSSVGQQLPTEIGILCEVETGLNIRRAGEDITKGSIVLSKGVVIRPSEVGVLASLGHSRLS
;
A
#
# COMPACT_ATOMS: atom_id res chain seq x y z
N GLU A 1 -4.18 25.17 -6.19
CA GLU A 1 -4.16 24.45 -7.48
C GLU A 1 -5.50 23.78 -7.70
N SER A 2 -5.83 23.41 -8.94
CA SER A 2 -7.07 22.70 -9.27
C SER A 2 -6.87 21.19 -9.13
N PRO A 3 -7.78 20.46 -8.46
CA PRO A 3 -7.65 19.02 -8.28
C PRO A 3 -7.67 18.28 -9.62
N ARG A 4 -6.86 17.21 -9.71
CA ARG A 4 -6.89 16.31 -10.88
C ARG A 4 -7.88 15.19 -10.63
N PHE A 5 -8.77 14.96 -11.60
CA PHE A 5 -9.78 13.91 -11.52
C PHE A 5 -9.36 12.67 -12.29
N LEU A 6 -9.60 11.51 -11.68
CA LEU A 6 -9.28 10.19 -12.23
C LEU A 6 -10.51 9.27 -12.14
N SER A 7 -10.74 8.47 -13.17
CA SER A 7 -11.81 7.46 -13.19
C SER A 7 -11.44 6.29 -12.29
N VAL A 8 -12.30 5.93 -11.34
CA VAL A 8 -12.02 4.81 -10.45
C VAL A 8 -12.56 3.51 -11.06
N ILE A 9 -11.65 2.60 -11.41
CA ILE A 9 -11.96 1.40 -12.19
C ILE A 9 -12.03 0.11 -11.36
N GLY A 10 -11.67 0.17 -10.08
CA GLY A 10 -11.71 -1.02 -9.22
C GLY A 10 -11.16 -0.80 -7.82
N MET A 11 -11.14 -1.88 -7.04
CA MET A 11 -10.61 -1.92 -5.68
C MET A 11 -9.74 -3.15 -5.45
N VAL A 12 -8.66 -2.99 -4.68
CA VAL A 12 -7.79 -4.09 -4.22
C VAL A 12 -7.79 -4.10 -2.69
N ALA A 13 -8.24 -5.21 -2.12
CA ALA A 13 -8.25 -5.44 -0.68
C ALA A 13 -6.89 -5.99 -0.19
N ALA A 14 -6.59 -5.83 1.09
CA ALA A 14 -5.41 -6.41 1.70
C ALA A 14 -5.38 -7.94 1.50
N GLY A 15 -4.24 -8.48 1.08
CA GLY A 15 -4.08 -9.91 0.79
C GLY A 15 -4.62 -10.38 -0.57
N SER A 16 -5.16 -9.48 -1.40
CA SER A 16 -5.56 -9.79 -2.78
C SER A 16 -4.61 -9.13 -3.79
N ILE A 17 -4.53 -9.69 -5.01
CA ILE A 17 -3.75 -9.11 -6.12
C ILE A 17 -4.75 -8.49 -7.09
N SER A 18 -4.48 -7.28 -7.58
CA SER A 18 -5.29 -6.67 -8.64
C SER A 18 -5.21 -7.50 -9.91
N GLU A 19 -6.36 -7.86 -10.48
CA GLU A 19 -6.43 -8.40 -11.85
C GLU A 19 -6.43 -7.28 -12.90
N CYS A 20 -6.65 -6.03 -12.47
CA CYS A 20 -6.68 -4.85 -13.33
C CYS A 20 -5.33 -4.12 -13.32
N GLU A 21 -4.90 -3.68 -14.51
CA GLU A 21 -3.78 -2.77 -14.73
C GLU A 21 -4.31 -1.32 -14.83
N LEU A 22 -3.58 -0.37 -14.24
CA LEU A 22 -3.93 1.05 -14.34
C LEU A 22 -3.61 1.60 -15.72
N GLU A 23 -4.59 2.31 -16.29
CA GLU A 23 -4.44 3.08 -17.52
C GLU A 23 -4.33 4.58 -17.21
N PRO A 24 -3.73 5.41 -18.10
CA PRO A 24 -3.66 6.85 -17.91
C PRO A 24 -5.05 7.47 -17.65
N GLY A 25 -5.16 8.32 -16.63
CA GLY A 25 -6.42 8.96 -16.25
C GLY A 25 -7.33 8.09 -15.37
N THR A 26 -6.86 6.92 -14.93
CA THR A 26 -7.60 6.02 -14.04
C THR A 26 -6.96 5.91 -12.66
N ALA A 27 -7.74 5.43 -11.68
CA ALA A 27 -7.32 5.14 -10.32
C ALA A 27 -7.93 3.81 -9.86
N ILE A 28 -7.23 3.11 -8.97
CA ILE A 28 -7.73 1.91 -8.29
C ILE A 28 -7.68 2.19 -6.79
N ARG A 29 -8.79 1.94 -6.09
CA ARG A 29 -8.81 2.06 -4.63
C ARG A 29 -8.01 0.91 -4.03
N ILE A 30 -6.99 1.22 -3.25
CA ILE A 30 -6.14 0.21 -2.64
C ILE A 30 -6.19 0.31 -1.12
N MET A 31 -6.25 -0.84 -0.44
CA MET A 31 -6.15 -0.91 1.02
C MET A 31 -4.69 -1.10 1.45
N THR A 32 -4.33 -0.56 2.62
CA THR A 32 -2.99 -0.72 3.20
C THR A 32 -2.58 -2.19 3.28
N GLY A 33 -1.37 -2.50 2.82
CA GLY A 33 -0.83 -3.86 2.80
C GLY A 33 -1.20 -4.68 1.57
N ALA A 34 -2.04 -4.17 0.67
CA ALA A 34 -2.23 -4.79 -0.63
C ALA A 34 -1.03 -4.53 -1.57
N PRO A 35 -0.70 -5.46 -2.47
CA PRO A 35 0.26 -5.23 -3.54
C PRO A 35 -0.17 -4.07 -4.45
N VAL A 36 0.78 -3.23 -4.84
CA VAL A 36 0.53 -2.12 -5.77
C VAL A 36 0.13 -2.69 -7.15
N PRO A 37 -0.97 -2.23 -7.77
CA PRO A 37 -1.40 -2.74 -9.07
C PRO A 37 -0.39 -2.37 -10.15
N LYS A 38 -0.34 -3.19 -11.21
CA LYS A 38 0.50 -2.89 -12.37
C LYS A 38 0.08 -1.55 -13.00
N GLY A 39 1.05 -0.77 -13.45
CA GLY A 39 0.82 0.56 -14.02
C GLY A 39 0.74 1.70 -13.00
N ALA A 40 0.55 1.40 -11.70
CA ALA A 40 0.65 2.40 -10.65
C ALA A 40 2.13 2.68 -10.31
N ASP A 41 2.45 3.95 -10.11
CA ASP A 41 3.77 4.39 -9.62
C ASP A 41 3.71 5.10 -8.26
N SER A 42 2.50 5.37 -7.75
CA SER A 42 2.26 6.15 -6.53
C SER A 42 0.93 5.76 -5.88
N VAL A 43 0.80 5.98 -4.56
CA VAL A 43 -0.43 5.79 -3.80
C VAL A 43 -0.77 7.09 -3.06
N VAL A 44 -1.98 7.60 -3.24
CA VAL A 44 -2.49 8.77 -2.53
C VAL A 44 -3.33 8.30 -1.34
N ARG A 45 -3.16 8.92 -0.18
CA ARG A 45 -3.95 8.58 1.01
C ARG A 45 -5.40 9.01 0.80
N PHE A 46 -6.32 8.27 1.39
CA PHE A 46 -7.76 8.54 1.28
C PHE A 46 -8.12 9.97 1.72
N GLU A 47 -7.46 10.48 2.75
CA GLU A 47 -7.64 11.83 3.31
C GLU A 47 -7.17 12.94 2.37
N ASP A 48 -6.25 12.64 1.44
CA ASP A 48 -5.72 13.58 0.46
C ASP A 48 -6.51 13.53 -0.88
N THR A 49 -7.71 12.95 -0.83
CA THR A 49 -8.67 12.90 -1.95
C THR A 49 -9.98 13.57 -1.59
N ASP A 50 -10.80 13.87 -2.59
CA ASP A 50 -12.15 14.40 -2.37
C ASP A 50 -13.19 13.33 -2.01
N GLU A 51 -12.79 12.07 -1.77
CA GLU A 51 -13.74 10.98 -1.55
C GLU A 51 -14.64 11.24 -0.33
N LEU A 52 -14.07 11.82 0.73
CA LEU A 52 -14.80 12.25 1.93
C LEU A 52 -15.83 13.35 1.64
N LEU A 53 -15.54 14.22 0.67
CA LEU A 53 -16.41 15.34 0.29
C LEU A 53 -17.53 14.89 -0.65
N ARG A 54 -17.26 13.88 -1.50
CA ARG A 54 -18.24 13.29 -2.42
C ARG A 54 -19.26 12.41 -1.70
N ARG A 55 -18.87 11.83 -0.57
CA ARG A 55 -19.75 11.02 0.27
C ARG A 55 -20.60 11.94 1.15
N GLY A 56 -21.84 12.23 0.73
CA GLY A 56 -22.92 12.48 1.69
C GLY A 56 -23.04 11.30 2.67
N SER A 57 -23.77 11.46 3.79
CA SER A 57 -23.83 10.64 5.02
C SER A 57 -23.85 9.09 4.95
N SER A 58 -23.77 8.48 3.77
CA SER A 58 -23.69 7.05 3.49
C SER A 58 -22.24 6.55 3.52
N VAL A 59 -21.77 6.17 4.70
CA VAL A 59 -20.50 5.46 4.86
C VAL A 59 -20.66 4.01 4.40
N GLY A 60 -19.93 3.64 3.34
CA GLY A 60 -19.62 2.25 3.01
C GLY A 60 -20.57 1.58 2.00
N GLN A 61 -20.05 1.38 0.79
CA GLN A 61 -20.11 0.13 -0.01
C GLN A 61 -19.84 0.40 -1.49
N GLN A 62 -20.26 1.55 -2.01
CA GLN A 62 -20.07 1.86 -3.42
C GLN A 62 -18.76 2.61 -3.67
N LEU A 63 -18.03 2.13 -4.67
CA LEU A 63 -16.86 2.80 -5.22
C LEU A 63 -17.32 4.07 -5.95
N PRO A 64 -16.70 5.23 -5.73
CA PRO A 64 -16.99 6.40 -6.57
C PRO A 64 -16.62 6.08 -8.02
N THR A 65 -17.27 6.70 -9.01
CA THR A 65 -16.88 6.55 -10.42
C THR A 65 -15.66 7.39 -10.78
N GLU A 66 -15.40 8.44 -10.01
CA GLU A 66 -14.31 9.39 -10.21
C GLU A 66 -13.84 9.91 -8.85
N ILE A 67 -12.55 10.17 -8.74
CA ILE A 67 -11.90 10.73 -7.56
C ILE A 67 -11.04 11.94 -7.90
N GLY A 68 -11.11 12.99 -7.07
CA GLY A 68 -10.22 14.16 -7.14
C GLY A 68 -9.02 14.00 -6.22
N ILE A 69 -7.82 14.19 -6.75
CA ILE A 69 -6.57 14.23 -6.00
C ILE A 69 -6.30 15.66 -5.54
N LEU A 70 -6.18 15.86 -4.23
CA LEU A 70 -6.12 17.18 -3.58
C LEU A 70 -4.70 17.60 -3.17
N CYS A 71 -3.69 16.77 -3.46
CA CYS A 71 -2.30 17.01 -3.15
C CYS A 71 -1.41 16.83 -4.38
N GLU A 72 -0.18 17.35 -4.31
CA GLU A 72 0.87 16.98 -5.26
C GLU A 72 1.29 15.51 -5.05
N VAL A 73 1.64 14.83 -6.13
CA VAL A 73 2.02 13.41 -6.12
C VAL A 73 3.36 13.24 -6.80
N GLU A 74 4.34 12.77 -6.04
CA GLU A 74 5.65 12.38 -6.55
C GLU A 74 5.69 10.88 -6.85
N THR A 75 6.50 10.48 -7.83
CA THR A 75 6.71 9.06 -8.15
C THR A 75 7.22 8.29 -6.93
N GLY A 76 6.54 7.20 -6.59
CA GLY A 76 6.84 6.34 -5.45
C GLY A 76 6.19 6.76 -4.14
N LEU A 77 5.37 7.83 -4.14
CA LEU A 77 4.68 8.29 -2.94
C LEU A 77 3.86 7.16 -2.30
N ASN A 78 4.06 6.95 -1.00
CA ASN A 78 3.40 5.91 -0.18
C ASN A 78 3.51 4.46 -0.72
N ILE A 79 4.47 4.17 -1.59
CA ILE A 79 4.76 2.79 -2.02
C ILE A 79 5.88 2.22 -1.18
N ARG A 80 5.58 1.11 -0.52
CA ARG A 80 6.58 0.28 0.15
C ARG A 80 7.19 -0.71 -0.83
N ARG A 81 8.50 -0.67 -1.04
CA ARG A 81 9.18 -1.57 -1.98
C ARG A 81 9.48 -2.92 -1.32
N ALA A 82 9.49 -3.97 -2.13
CA ALA A 82 9.82 -5.31 -1.65
C ALA A 82 11.23 -5.32 -1.04
N GLY A 83 11.33 -5.76 0.23
CA GLY A 83 12.59 -5.83 0.97
C GLY A 83 13.11 -4.49 1.47
N GLU A 84 12.27 -3.45 1.56
CA GLU A 84 12.70 -2.15 2.12
C GLU A 84 13.11 -2.23 3.59
N ASP A 85 12.47 -3.09 4.38
CA ASP A 85 12.81 -3.30 5.79
C ASP A 85 14.00 -4.27 5.93
N ILE A 86 13.93 -5.42 5.24
CA ILE A 86 14.96 -6.47 5.28
C ILE A 86 15.17 -6.99 3.87
N THR A 87 16.39 -6.82 3.36
CA THR A 87 16.79 -7.35 2.06
C THR A 87 17.21 -8.81 2.17
N LYS A 88 16.96 -9.58 1.11
CA LYS A 88 17.39 -10.99 1.05
C LYS A 88 18.93 -11.07 1.18
N GLY A 89 19.39 -11.90 2.11
CA GLY A 89 20.83 -12.11 2.36
C GLY A 89 21.45 -11.14 3.36
N SER A 90 20.70 -10.18 3.89
CA SER A 90 21.17 -9.35 4.99
C SER A 90 21.31 -10.15 6.29
N ILE A 91 22.25 -9.74 7.14
CA ILE A 91 22.41 -10.30 8.48
C ILE A 91 21.38 -9.64 9.38
N VAL A 92 20.36 -10.39 9.78
CA VAL A 92 19.28 -9.89 10.65
C VAL A 92 19.70 -9.93 12.13
N LEU A 93 20.42 -10.97 12.55
CA LEU A 93 21.01 -11.10 13.88
C LEU A 93 22.45 -11.58 13.77
N SER A 94 23.34 -10.95 14.54
CA SER A 94 24.74 -11.36 14.60
C SER A 94 24.97 -12.49 15.61
N LYS A 95 26.00 -13.30 15.37
CA LYS A 95 26.42 -14.34 16.32
C LYS A 95 26.72 -13.73 17.69
N GLY A 96 26.21 -14.35 18.75
CA GLY A 96 26.41 -13.90 20.13
C GLY A 96 25.35 -12.93 20.64
N VAL A 97 24.35 -12.56 19.83
CA VAL A 97 23.19 -11.80 20.30
C VAL A 97 22.37 -12.63 21.28
N VAL A 98 22.02 -12.02 22.41
CA VAL A 98 21.07 -12.60 23.37
C VAL A 98 19.66 -12.48 22.80
N ILE A 99 18.97 -13.60 22.69
CA ILE A 99 17.60 -13.66 22.16
C ILE A 99 16.60 -13.19 23.22
N ARG A 100 15.88 -12.12 22.91
CA ARG A 100 14.76 -11.57 23.69
C ARG A 100 13.48 -11.66 22.83
N PRO A 101 12.30 -11.30 23.38
CA PRO A 101 11.05 -11.37 22.63
C PRO A 101 11.05 -10.60 21.30
N SER A 102 11.80 -9.49 21.20
CA SER A 102 11.97 -8.75 19.94
C SER A 102 12.64 -9.59 18.86
N GLU A 103 13.75 -10.25 19.18
CA GLU A 103 14.49 -11.07 18.21
C GLU A 103 13.66 -12.29 17.78
N VAL A 104 12.91 -12.89 18.72
CA VAL A 104 11.96 -13.97 18.39
C VAL A 104 10.90 -13.50 17.41
N GLY A 105 10.31 -12.31 17.62
CA GLY A 105 9.31 -11.74 16.72
C GLY A 105 9.84 -11.54 15.30
N VAL A 106 11.05 -10.97 15.17
CA VAL A 106 11.70 -10.77 13.87
C VAL A 106 11.97 -12.11 13.18
N LEU A 107 12.53 -13.08 13.88
CA LEU A 107 12.81 -14.40 13.33
C LEU A 107 11.54 -15.14 12.90
N ALA A 108 10.47 -15.05 13.69
CA ALA A 108 9.18 -15.62 13.36
C ALA A 108 8.58 -14.96 12.09
N SER A 109 8.68 -13.63 11.96
CA SER A 109 8.22 -12.92 10.74
C SER A 109 8.99 -13.31 9.48
N LEU A 110 10.23 -13.79 9.63
CA LEU A 110 11.07 -14.31 8.55
C LEU A 110 10.85 -15.81 8.28
N GLY A 111 9.95 -16.46 9.02
CA GLY A 111 9.62 -17.88 8.85
C GLY A 111 10.62 -18.84 9.51
N HIS A 112 11.50 -18.37 10.39
CA HIS A 112 12.43 -19.24 11.12
C HIS A 112 11.78 -19.86 12.35
N SER A 113 11.57 -21.17 12.34
CA SER A 113 11.03 -21.95 13.47
C SER A 113 12.11 -22.60 14.36
N ARG A 114 13.38 -22.56 13.94
CA ARG A 114 14.53 -23.08 14.70
C ARG A 114 15.79 -22.27 14.41
N LEU A 115 16.66 -22.15 15.41
CA LEU A 115 17.96 -21.48 15.33
C LEU A 115 19.09 -22.47 15.64
N SER A 116 20.30 -22.17 15.16
CA SER A 116 21.53 -22.94 15.39
C SER A 116 22.63 -22.05 15.96
#